data_AF-A0AB38UYZ6-F1
#
_entry.id   AF-A0AB38UYZ6-F1
#
_cell.length_a   1.000
_cell.length_b   1.000
_cell.length_c   1.000
_cell.angle_alpha   90.00
_cell.angle_beta   90.00
_cell.angle_gamma   90.00
#
_symmetry.space_group_name_H-M   'P 1'
#
loop_
_entity.id
_entity.type
_entity.pdbx_description
1 polymer ?
#
loop_
_entity_poly.entity_id
_entity_poly.type
_entity_poly.pdbx_seq_one_letter_code
_entity_poly.pdbx_strand_id
1 'polypeptide(L)'
;MSNEPDAGRPARVLVSDDPADVAVLERLRADPTVEFVDHLGRQLQELSSLRPKPDPELFAEPSRWVHYPCRRAVVAVLGPRAFRTLRLDRNRNGITTEEQAQLGALRIGVAGLSVGHVIAYTLAAQGPCGQLRLADFDCLELSNHLNRVPATVFDLGTNKAEVAARRIAELDPYLTLRVFDAGLTPRHR
;
A
#
# COMPACT_ATOMS: atom_id res chain seq x y z
N MET A 1 19.77 16.98 -1.00
CA MET A 1 19.15 16.70 0.31
C MET A 1 17.88 17.51 0.39
N SER A 2 16.75 16.91 0.03
CA SER A 2 15.43 17.52 0.18
C SER A 2 14.54 16.46 0.79
N ASN A 3 14.39 16.54 2.10
CA ASN A 3 13.48 15.73 2.89
C ASN A 3 12.09 16.34 2.68
N GLU A 4 11.37 15.95 1.63
CA GLU A 4 9.93 16.21 1.57
C GLU A 4 9.30 15.39 2.69
N PRO A 5 8.66 16.03 3.68
CA PRO A 5 8.03 15.29 4.76
C PRO A 5 6.90 14.48 4.14
N ASP A 6 6.70 13.30 4.70
CA ASP A 6 5.60 12.33 4.70
C ASP A 6 4.14 12.83 4.49
N ALA A 7 3.92 14.12 4.20
CA ALA A 7 2.65 14.75 3.90
C ALA A 7 2.11 14.24 2.56
N GLY A 8 1.23 13.24 2.62
CA GLY A 8 0.50 12.70 1.47
C GLY A 8 0.64 11.19 1.29
N ARG A 9 1.41 10.49 2.14
CA ARG A 9 1.41 9.03 2.12
C ARG A 9 0.19 8.47 2.85
N PRO A 10 -0.60 7.62 2.20
CA PRO A 10 -1.77 6.99 2.82
C PRO A 10 -1.44 6.01 3.96
N ALA A 11 -0.22 5.46 3.97
CA ALA A 11 0.29 4.60 5.01
C ALA A 11 1.79 4.87 5.23
N ARG A 12 2.23 4.78 6.48
CA ARG A 12 3.63 4.95 6.87
C ARG A 12 4.17 3.66 7.45
N VAL A 13 5.18 3.10 6.80
CA VAL A 13 5.94 1.95 7.32
C VAL A 13 6.95 2.46 8.33
N LEU A 14 6.93 1.89 9.54
CA LEU A 14 7.75 2.21 10.69
C LEU A 14 8.62 1.00 11.03
N VAL A 15 9.93 1.23 11.18
CA VAL A 15 10.90 0.19 11.51
C VAL A 15 11.19 0.19 13.01
N SER A 16 11.03 -0.96 13.67
CA SER A 16 11.18 -1.08 15.12
C SER A 16 12.61 -0.89 15.64
N ASP A 17 13.63 -0.93 14.77
CA ASP A 17 15.04 -0.74 15.11
C ASP A 17 15.57 0.66 14.78
N ASP A 18 14.78 1.50 14.09
CA ASP A 18 15.12 2.89 13.79
C ASP A 18 14.67 3.79 14.95
N PRO A 19 15.58 4.52 15.63
CA PRO A 19 15.24 5.41 16.74
C PRO A 19 14.18 6.47 16.40
N ALA A 20 14.14 6.95 15.15
CA ALA A 20 13.17 7.95 14.72
C ALA A 20 11.75 7.36 14.64
N ASP A 21 11.63 6.14 14.13
CA ASP A 21 10.35 5.43 14.03
C ASP A 21 9.90 4.87 15.37
N VAL A 22 10.82 4.44 16.24
CA VAL A 22 10.51 4.10 17.63
C VAL A 22 9.85 5.28 18.34
N ALA A 23 10.40 6.50 18.21
CA ALA A 23 9.79 7.69 18.80
C ALA A 23 8.38 7.99 18.22
N VAL A 24 8.11 7.65 16.96
CA VAL A 24 6.77 7.75 16.37
C VAL A 24 5.83 6.70 16.95
N LEU A 25 6.29 5.45 17.07
CA LEU A 25 5.50 4.35 17.63
C LEU A 25 5.12 4.62 19.08
N GLU A 26 6.04 5.12 19.90
CA GLU A 26 5.77 5.51 21.29
C GLU A 26 4.71 6.61 21.38
N ARG A 27 4.78 7.63 20.51
CA ARG A 27 3.73 8.67 20.44
C ARG A 27 2.38 8.10 20.03
N LEU A 28 2.35 7.19 19.06
CA LEU A 28 1.11 6.56 18.61
C LEU A 28 0.51 5.64 19.69
N ARG A 29 1.36 4.93 20.46
CA ARG A 29 0.93 4.10 21.60
C ARG A 29 0.36 4.93 22.75
N ALA A 30 0.85 6.15 22.92
CA ALA A 30 0.34 7.07 23.94
C ALA A 30 -1.02 7.68 23.57
N ASP A 31 -1.43 7.62 22.29
CA ASP A 31 -2.73 8.11 21.85
C ASP A 31 -3.80 7.01 22.02
N PRO A 32 -4.78 7.17 22.93
CA PRO A 32 -5.81 6.15 23.18
C PRO A 32 -6.79 5.96 22.02
N THR A 33 -6.74 6.84 21.02
CA THR A 33 -7.57 6.74 19.82
C THR A 33 -6.94 5.91 18.72
N VAL A 34 -5.68 5.51 18.89
CA VAL A 34 -4.94 4.71 17.91
C VAL A 34 -4.99 3.24 18.29
N GLU A 35 -5.57 2.42 17.43
CA GLU A 35 -5.66 0.99 17.63
C GLU A 35 -4.36 0.29 17.20
N PHE A 36 -3.81 -0.58 18.06
CA PHE A 36 -2.67 -1.43 17.72
C PHE A 36 -3.13 -2.85 17.42
N VAL A 37 -2.95 -3.28 16.19
CA VAL A 37 -3.36 -4.61 15.71
C VAL A 37 -2.12 -5.45 15.44
N ASP A 38 -1.88 -6.45 16.29
CA ASP A 38 -0.82 -7.44 16.08
C ASP A 38 -1.41 -8.77 15.61
N HIS A 39 -1.21 -9.06 14.32
CA HIS A 39 -1.53 -10.34 13.70
C HIS A 39 -0.29 -11.02 13.12
N LEU A 40 0.90 -10.64 13.56
CA LEU A 40 2.16 -11.14 13.01
C LEU A 40 2.30 -12.66 13.16
N GLY A 41 1.88 -13.20 14.32
CA GLY A 41 1.90 -14.64 14.57
C GLY A 41 1.04 -15.44 13.57
N ARG A 42 -0.14 -14.90 13.18
CA ARG A 42 -0.99 -15.51 12.15
C ARG A 42 -0.33 -15.44 10.78
N GLN A 43 0.24 -14.29 10.41
CA GLN A 43 0.93 -14.12 9.13
C GLN A 43 2.13 -15.08 9.00
N LEU A 44 2.94 -15.25 10.05
CA LEU A 44 4.06 -16.21 10.06
C LEU A 44 3.58 -17.66 9.93
N GLN A 45 2.46 -18.02 10.57
CA GLN A 45 1.87 -19.35 10.46
C GLN A 45 1.40 -19.63 9.02
N GLU A 46 0.75 -18.67 8.37
CA GLU A 46 0.36 -18.78 6.96
C GLU A 46 1.58 -18.91 6.04
N LEU A 47 2.62 -18.09 6.25
CA LEU A 47 3.88 -18.16 5.51
C LEU A 47 4.53 -19.54 5.64
N SER A 48 4.56 -20.12 6.84
CA SER A 48 5.10 -21.47 7.08
C SER A 48 4.30 -22.59 6.39
N SER A 49 3.02 -22.32 6.12
CA SER A 49 2.10 -23.29 5.52
C SER A 49 2.13 -23.28 3.99
N LEU A 50 2.81 -22.30 3.37
CA LEU A 50 2.92 -22.19 1.91
C LEU A 50 3.60 -23.41 1.29
N ARG A 51 3.26 -23.66 0.02
CA ARG A 51 3.83 -24.73 -0.79
C ARG A 51 4.20 -24.19 -2.18
N PRO A 52 5.49 -24.24 -2.57
CA PRO A 52 6.64 -24.86 -1.91
C PRO A 52 7.04 -24.10 -0.66
N LYS A 53 7.86 -24.75 0.17
CA LYS A 53 8.34 -24.15 1.41
C LYS A 53 9.09 -22.84 1.08
N PRO A 54 8.72 -21.71 1.69
CA PRO A 54 9.42 -20.45 1.47
C PRO A 54 10.86 -20.52 1.99
N ASP A 55 11.71 -19.65 1.46
CA ASP A 55 13.10 -19.49 1.87
C ASP A 55 13.18 -19.16 3.38
N PRO A 56 14.01 -19.86 4.17
CA PRO A 56 14.27 -19.54 5.57
C PRO A 56 14.63 -18.06 5.83
N GLU A 57 15.27 -17.38 4.88
CA GLU A 57 15.59 -15.94 4.99
C GLU A 57 14.33 -15.07 5.18
N LEU A 58 13.18 -15.48 4.62
CA LEU A 58 11.92 -14.73 4.75
C LEU A 58 11.40 -14.72 6.19
N PHE A 59 11.72 -15.74 6.99
CA PHE A 59 11.34 -15.80 8.40
C PHE A 59 12.29 -14.99 9.29
N ALA A 60 13.52 -14.76 8.83
CA ALA A 60 14.50 -13.93 9.51
C ALA A 60 14.32 -12.43 9.20
N GLU A 61 13.51 -12.09 8.19
CA GLU A 61 13.25 -10.71 7.82
C GLU A 61 12.50 -9.98 8.95
N PRO A 62 13.03 -8.86 9.46
CA PRO A 62 12.39 -8.16 10.57
C PRO A 62 11.02 -7.62 10.14
N SER A 63 10.02 -7.78 11.00
CA SER A 63 8.69 -7.24 10.80
C SER A 63 8.69 -5.70 10.81
N ARG A 64 7.60 -5.11 10.35
CA ARG A 64 7.38 -3.65 10.33
C ARG A 64 6.05 -3.32 10.96
N TRP A 65 5.95 -2.12 11.53
CA TRP A 65 4.68 -1.56 11.95
C TRP A 65 4.20 -0.60 10.87
N VAL A 66 2.95 -0.71 10.44
CA VAL A 66 2.39 0.19 9.44
C VAL A 66 1.32 1.04 10.10
N HIS A 67 1.54 2.36 10.13
CA HIS A 67 0.56 3.32 10.61
C HIS A 67 -0.34 3.77 9.45
N TYR A 68 -1.65 3.66 9.68
CA TYR A 68 -2.73 4.08 8.78
C TYR A 68 -3.48 5.26 9.41
N PRO A 69 -3.10 6.51 9.10
CA PRO A 69 -3.73 7.70 9.70
C PRO A 69 -5.24 7.76 9.48
N CYS A 70 -5.72 7.32 8.31
CA CYS A 70 -7.14 7.32 7.95
C CYS A 70 -8.01 6.42 8.84
N ARG A 71 -7.42 5.35 9.41
CA ARG A 71 -8.11 4.42 10.32
C ARG A 71 -7.67 4.56 11.76
N ARG A 72 -6.72 5.46 12.04
CA ARG A 72 -6.08 5.61 13.36
C ARG A 72 -5.63 4.24 13.86
N ALA A 73 -4.96 3.47 13.02
CA ALA A 73 -4.55 2.11 13.36
C ALA A 73 -3.08 1.89 13.00
N VAL A 74 -2.39 1.10 13.83
CA VAL A 74 -1.02 0.65 13.61
C VAL A 74 -1.03 -0.88 13.56
N VAL A 75 -0.63 -1.46 12.44
CA VAL A 75 -0.73 -2.89 12.18
C VAL A 75 0.67 -3.50 12.07
N ALA A 76 0.91 -4.62 12.76
CA ALA A 76 2.13 -5.40 12.57
C ALA A 76 2.07 -6.19 11.24
N VAL A 77 3.06 -5.99 10.38
CA VAL A 77 3.14 -6.62 9.06
C VAL A 77 4.48 -7.33 8.93
N LEU A 78 4.49 -8.48 8.26
CA LEU A 78 5.72 -9.18 7.85
C LEU A 78 6.66 -8.23 7.07
N GLY A 79 7.96 -8.54 7.05
CA GLY A 79 8.92 -7.83 6.22
C GLY A 79 8.52 -7.78 4.73
N PRO A 80 9.05 -6.83 3.95
CA PRO A 80 8.60 -6.59 2.58
C PRO A 80 8.71 -7.82 1.67
N ARG A 81 9.76 -8.66 1.79
CA ARG A 81 9.89 -9.88 0.98
C ARG A 81 8.87 -10.92 1.44
N ALA A 82 8.80 -11.19 2.74
CA ALA A 82 7.89 -12.18 3.33
C ALA A 82 6.42 -11.86 3.09
N PHE A 83 6.03 -10.59 3.25
CA PHE A 83 4.67 -10.10 2.97
C PHE A 83 4.31 -10.27 1.49
N ARG A 84 5.22 -9.89 0.58
CA ARG A 84 5.00 -10.03 -0.86
C ARG A 84 4.82 -11.49 -1.26
N THR A 85 5.68 -12.38 -0.76
CA THR A 85 5.57 -13.83 -1.01
C THR A 85 4.24 -14.39 -0.52
N LEU A 86 3.84 -14.04 0.71
CA LEU A 86 2.57 -14.51 1.27
C LEU A 86 1.36 -14.01 0.47
N ARG A 87 1.35 -12.72 0.10
CA ARG A 87 0.24 -12.12 -0.66
C ARG A 87 0.11 -12.70 -2.07
N LEU A 88 1.23 -12.94 -2.74
CA LEU A 88 1.27 -13.33 -4.15
C LEU A 88 1.33 -14.84 -4.36
N ASP A 89 1.33 -15.65 -3.29
CA ASP A 89 1.37 -17.11 -3.37
C ASP A 89 0.24 -17.68 -4.26
N ARG A 90 -0.99 -17.16 -4.13
CA ARG A 90 -2.11 -17.60 -4.99
C ARG A 90 -1.97 -17.19 -6.46
N ASN A 91 -1.11 -16.22 -6.77
CA ASN A 91 -0.88 -15.74 -8.13
C ASN A 91 0.27 -16.47 -8.83
N ARG A 92 1.04 -17.31 -8.11
CA ARG A 92 2.24 -17.99 -8.62
C ARG A 92 2.01 -18.93 -9.81
N ASN A 93 0.78 -19.38 -10.00
CA ASN A 93 0.41 -20.25 -11.12
C ASN A 93 0.06 -19.47 -12.40
N GLY A 94 -0.09 -18.13 -12.30
CA GLY A 94 -0.40 -17.25 -13.43
C GLY A 94 0.75 -16.33 -13.84
N ILE A 95 1.68 -16.03 -12.92
CA ILE A 95 2.87 -15.19 -13.16
C ILE A 95 4.04 -15.88 -12.46
N THR A 96 5.10 -16.19 -13.20
CA THR A 96 6.32 -16.79 -12.64
C THR A 96 7.05 -15.82 -11.71
N THR A 97 7.90 -16.33 -10.83
CA THR A 97 8.69 -15.49 -9.91
C THR A 97 9.58 -14.51 -10.68
N GLU A 98 10.17 -14.96 -11.79
CA GLU A 98 11.00 -14.17 -12.68
C GLU A 98 10.21 -13.04 -13.34
N GLU A 99 9.02 -13.35 -13.88
CA GLU A 99 8.13 -12.33 -14.45
C GLU A 99 7.67 -11.35 -13.38
N GLN A 100 7.34 -11.81 -12.18
CA GLN A 100 6.93 -10.94 -11.08
C GLN A 100 8.06 -10.01 -10.60
N ALA A 101 9.31 -10.45 -10.69
CA ALA A 101 10.48 -9.61 -10.45
C ALA A 101 10.65 -8.56 -11.55
N GLN A 102 10.55 -8.94 -12.83
CA GLN A 102 10.63 -8.02 -13.97
C GLN A 102 9.50 -6.97 -13.95
N LEU A 103 8.26 -7.42 -13.74
CA LEU A 103 7.08 -6.59 -13.59
C LEU A 103 7.20 -5.69 -12.36
N GLY A 104 7.81 -6.19 -11.28
CA GLY A 104 8.14 -5.41 -10.09
C GLY A 104 9.09 -4.23 -10.34
N ALA A 105 9.81 -4.17 -11.47
CA ALA A 105 10.62 -3.02 -11.84
C ALA A 105 9.82 -1.96 -12.65
N LEU A 106 8.62 -2.29 -13.11
CA LEU A 106 7.81 -1.40 -13.92
C LEU A 106 7.19 -0.27 -13.10
N ARG A 107 7.12 0.89 -13.74
CA ARG A 107 6.45 2.09 -13.24
C ARG A 107 5.22 2.32 -14.11
N ILE A 108 4.03 2.19 -13.52
CA ILE A 108 2.78 2.32 -14.25
C ILE A 108 2.09 3.62 -13.85
N GLY A 109 1.74 4.44 -14.84
CA GLY A 109 0.93 5.62 -14.67
C GLY A 109 -0.52 5.35 -15.05
N VAL A 110 -1.45 5.68 -14.15
CA VAL A 110 -2.90 5.63 -14.40
C VAL A 110 -3.43 7.06 -14.38
N ALA A 111 -3.83 7.55 -15.54
CA ALA A 111 -4.46 8.86 -15.71
C ALA A 111 -5.97 8.68 -15.84
N GLY A 112 -6.72 9.25 -14.89
CA GLY A 112 -8.18 9.10 -14.77
C GLY A 112 -8.57 7.87 -13.95
N LEU A 113 -9.02 8.10 -12.73
CA LEU A 113 -9.31 7.08 -11.72
C LEU A 113 -10.79 6.77 -11.59
N SER A 114 -11.66 7.28 -12.46
CA SER A 114 -13.06 6.85 -12.47
C SER A 114 -13.22 5.38 -12.85
N VAL A 115 -12.57 4.91 -13.92
CA VAL A 115 -12.50 3.48 -14.29
C VAL A 115 -11.10 2.93 -14.01
N GLY A 116 -10.08 3.79 -14.14
CA GLY A 116 -8.69 3.45 -13.87
C GLY A 116 -8.42 3.03 -12.42
N HIS A 117 -9.30 3.35 -11.46
CA HIS A 117 -9.19 2.83 -10.09
C HIS A 117 -9.19 1.31 -10.04
N VAL A 118 -10.11 0.65 -10.74
CA VAL A 118 -10.19 -0.83 -10.73
C VAL A 118 -8.92 -1.43 -11.32
N ILE A 119 -8.37 -0.81 -12.36
CA ILE A 119 -7.11 -1.22 -12.98
C ILE A 119 -5.95 -1.02 -12.00
N ALA A 120 -5.83 0.15 -11.38
CA ALA A 120 -4.78 0.45 -10.40
C ALA A 120 -4.83 -0.50 -9.20
N TYR A 121 -6.03 -0.77 -8.67
CA TYR A 121 -6.24 -1.69 -7.57
C TYR A 121 -5.91 -3.13 -7.96
N THR A 122 -6.31 -3.55 -9.16
CA THR A 122 -5.98 -4.90 -9.68
C THR A 122 -4.47 -5.05 -9.87
N LEU A 123 -3.78 -4.02 -10.38
CA LEU A 123 -2.32 -4.00 -10.49
C LEU A 123 -1.63 -4.06 -9.13
N ALA A 124 -2.18 -3.41 -8.09
CA ALA A 124 -1.65 -3.56 -6.74
C ALA A 124 -1.89 -4.97 -6.17
N ALA A 125 -3.09 -5.51 -6.37
CA ALA A 125 -3.49 -6.83 -5.89
C ALA A 125 -2.67 -7.96 -6.53
N GLN A 126 -2.44 -7.88 -7.85
CA GLN A 126 -1.66 -8.88 -8.57
C GLN A 126 -0.15 -8.73 -8.34
N GLY A 127 0.30 -7.55 -7.91
CA GLY A 127 1.73 -7.25 -7.69
C GLY A 127 2.65 -7.17 -8.92
N PRO A 128 2.21 -6.94 -10.18
CA PRO A 128 3.11 -6.76 -11.33
C PRO A 128 3.70 -5.33 -11.46
N CYS A 129 3.81 -4.56 -10.37
CA CYS A 129 4.38 -3.21 -10.44
C CYS A 129 5.15 -2.85 -9.16
N GLY A 130 6.26 -2.13 -9.31
CA GLY A 130 7.02 -1.59 -8.18
C GLY A 130 6.60 -0.18 -7.81
N GLN A 131 6.03 0.56 -8.76
CA GLN A 131 5.54 1.91 -8.54
C GLN A 131 4.26 2.18 -9.35
N LEU A 132 3.25 2.75 -8.69
CA LEU A 132 2.05 3.28 -9.33
C LEU A 132 2.02 4.81 -9.20
N ARG A 133 1.76 5.48 -10.32
CA ARG A 133 1.50 6.92 -10.40
C ARG A 133 0.03 7.12 -10.72
N LEU A 134 -0.71 7.72 -9.81
CA LEU A 134 -2.14 7.96 -9.95
C LEU A 134 -2.34 9.45 -10.23
N ALA A 135 -2.91 9.79 -11.38
CA ALA A 135 -3.18 11.17 -11.75
C ALA A 135 -4.68 11.34 -11.98
N ASP A 136 -5.31 12.20 -11.19
CA ASP A 136 -6.71 12.57 -11.37
C ASP A 136 -6.93 13.99 -10.83
N PHE A 137 -7.64 14.82 -11.59
CA PHE A 137 -7.99 16.18 -11.23
C PHE A 137 -9.41 16.29 -10.67
N ASP A 138 -10.21 15.23 -10.78
CA ASP A 138 -11.58 15.23 -10.30
C ASP A 138 -11.69 14.80 -8.83
N CYS A 139 -12.61 15.45 -8.12
CA CYS A 139 -13.05 15.05 -6.79
C CYS A 139 -14.19 14.02 -6.87
N LEU A 140 -14.39 13.25 -5.80
CA LEU A 140 -15.51 12.31 -5.70
C LEU A 140 -16.85 13.05 -5.53
N GLU A 141 -17.77 12.85 -6.48
CA GLU A 141 -19.15 13.34 -6.46
C GLU A 141 -20.18 12.20 -6.37
N LEU A 142 -21.30 12.49 -5.69
CA LEU A 142 -22.38 11.54 -5.39
C LEU A 142 -23.03 10.90 -6.62
N SER A 143 -23.19 11.66 -7.72
CA SER A 143 -23.98 11.23 -8.88
C SER A 143 -23.26 10.22 -9.78
N ASN A 144 -21.92 10.30 -9.89
CA ASN A 144 -21.15 9.60 -10.92
C ASN A 144 -20.03 8.68 -10.41
N HIS A 145 -19.66 8.72 -9.11
CA HIS A 145 -18.42 8.07 -8.65
C HIS A 145 -18.56 6.99 -7.56
N LEU A 146 -19.68 6.94 -6.84
CA LEU A 146 -19.96 5.89 -5.85
C LEU A 146 -20.23 4.50 -6.46
N ASN A 147 -20.65 4.44 -7.73
CA ASN A 147 -20.94 3.18 -8.42
C ASN A 147 -19.70 2.58 -9.14
N ARG A 148 -18.57 3.30 -9.20
CA ARG A 148 -17.39 2.92 -10.01
C ARG A 148 -16.07 2.98 -9.25
N VAL A 149 -16.02 3.74 -8.16
CA VAL A 149 -14.93 3.74 -7.19
C VAL A 149 -15.50 3.18 -5.88
N PRO A 150 -14.84 2.21 -5.20
CA PRO A 150 -15.21 1.76 -3.85
C PRO A 150 -14.88 2.85 -2.82
N ALA A 151 -15.48 4.02 -3.02
CA ALA A 151 -15.50 5.15 -2.14
C ALA A 151 -16.65 4.97 -1.14
N THR A 152 -16.43 5.39 0.09
CA THR A 152 -17.48 5.45 1.11
C THR A 152 -18.13 6.82 1.11
N VAL A 153 -19.29 6.97 1.75
CA VAL A 153 -19.90 8.29 1.98
C VAL A 153 -18.98 9.25 2.75
N PHE A 154 -17.97 8.73 3.47
CA PHE A 154 -16.94 9.53 4.13
C PHE A 154 -15.91 10.14 3.17
N ASP A 155 -15.83 9.63 1.93
CA ASP A 155 -14.85 10.05 0.93
C ASP A 155 -15.40 11.12 -0.04
N LEU A 156 -16.65 11.57 0.16
CA LEU A 156 -17.28 12.62 -0.66
C LEU A 156 -16.52 13.94 -0.53
N GLY A 157 -16.19 14.56 -1.67
CA GLY A 157 -15.39 15.78 -1.72
C GLY A 157 -13.87 15.56 -1.58
N THR A 158 -13.39 14.33 -1.41
CA THR A 158 -11.95 14.01 -1.44
C THR A 158 -11.50 13.71 -2.87
N ASN A 159 -10.24 14.03 -3.20
CA ASN A 159 -9.66 13.72 -4.51
C ASN A 159 -9.65 12.19 -4.75
N LYS A 160 -10.08 11.77 -5.94
CA LYS A 160 -10.15 10.34 -6.34
C LYS A 160 -8.79 9.64 -6.23
N ALA A 161 -7.72 10.36 -6.52
CA ALA A 161 -6.36 9.86 -6.49
C ALA A 161 -5.85 9.59 -5.07
N GLU A 162 -6.26 10.41 -4.12
CA GLU A 162 -5.98 10.13 -2.71
C GLU A 162 -6.74 8.91 -2.20
N VAL A 163 -8.03 8.78 -2.55
CA VAL A 163 -8.85 7.65 -2.10
C VAL A 163 -8.35 6.34 -2.71
N ALA A 164 -8.00 6.35 -4.01
CA ALA A 164 -7.36 5.21 -4.65
C ALA A 164 -6.03 4.85 -3.99
N ALA A 165 -5.19 5.84 -3.67
CA ALA A 165 -3.93 5.60 -2.99
C ALA A 165 -4.13 5.02 -1.58
N ARG A 166 -5.11 5.52 -0.82
CA ARG A 166 -5.49 4.97 0.49
C ARG A 166 -5.85 3.50 0.41
N ARG A 167 -6.73 3.14 -0.54
CA ARG A 167 -7.13 1.74 -0.76
C ARG A 167 -5.97 0.85 -1.15
N ILE A 168 -5.10 1.34 -2.02
CA ILE A 168 -3.94 0.56 -2.47
C ILE A 168 -2.95 0.37 -1.32
N ALA A 169 -2.74 1.37 -0.46
CA ALA A 169 -1.85 1.25 0.68
C ALA A 169 -2.41 0.38 1.82
N GLU A 170 -3.74 0.34 2.00
CA GLU A 170 -4.42 -0.63 2.86
C GLU A 170 -4.17 -2.07 2.39
N LEU A 171 -4.01 -2.29 1.08
CA LEU A 171 -3.72 -3.59 0.49
C LEU A 171 -2.22 -3.93 0.47
N ASP A 172 -1.38 -2.98 0.08
CA ASP A 172 0.06 -3.11 -0.03
C ASP A 172 0.78 -1.88 0.54
N PRO A 173 1.21 -1.93 1.81
CA PRO A 173 1.90 -0.80 2.43
C PRO A 173 3.32 -0.58 1.90
N TYR A 174 3.87 -1.56 1.18
CA TYR A 174 5.23 -1.48 0.60
C TYR A 174 5.23 -0.96 -0.84
N LEU A 175 4.06 -0.83 -1.47
CA LEU A 175 3.97 -0.34 -2.84
C LEU A 175 4.24 1.16 -2.89
N THR A 176 5.14 1.58 -3.79
CA THR A 176 5.44 2.99 -3.97
C THR A 176 4.32 3.67 -4.75
N LEU A 177 3.55 4.52 -4.07
CA LEU A 177 2.48 5.31 -4.68
C LEU A 177 2.90 6.77 -4.84
N ARG A 178 2.58 7.36 -5.99
CA ARG A 178 2.63 8.80 -6.21
C ARG A 178 1.29 9.31 -6.69
N VAL A 179 0.75 10.28 -5.98
CA VAL A 179 -0.55 10.90 -6.27
C VAL A 179 -0.29 12.25 -6.92
N PHE A 180 -0.93 12.50 -8.06
CA PHE A 180 -0.92 13.77 -8.76
C PHE A 180 -2.36 14.30 -8.79
N ASP A 181 -2.65 15.20 -7.86
CA ASP A 181 -3.93 15.85 -7.62
C ASP A 181 -4.29 16.93 -8.67
N ALA A 182 -3.29 17.53 -9.31
CA ALA A 182 -3.45 18.54 -10.35
C ALA A 182 -3.58 17.99 -11.79
N GLY A 183 -3.68 16.66 -11.96
CA GLY A 183 -3.66 16.02 -13.27
C GLY A 183 -2.27 15.95 -13.94
N LEU A 184 -2.22 15.49 -15.19
CA LEU A 184 -0.98 15.39 -15.96
C LEU A 184 -0.59 16.76 -16.52
N THR A 185 0.46 17.38 -15.97
CA THR A 185 1.09 18.55 -16.58
C THR A 185 2.26 18.14 -17.49
N PRO A 186 2.67 18.97 -18.47
CA PRO A 186 3.79 18.66 -19.38
C PRO A 186 5.13 18.38 -18.68
N ARG A 187 5.26 18.72 -17.39
CA ARG A 187 6.45 18.49 -16.56
C ARG A 187 6.53 17.09 -15.95
N HIS A 188 5.52 16.24 -16.14
CA HIS A 188 5.41 14.93 -15.48
C HIS A 188 5.84 13.74 -16.38
N ARG A 189 6.60 13.99 -17.46
CA ARG A 189 7.22 12.94 -18.31
C ARG A 189 8.34 12.19 -17.57
#